data_AF-A0A9D3UWY4-F1
#
_entry.id   AF-A0A9D3UWY4-F1
#
_cell.length_a   1.000
_cell.length_b   1.000
_cell.length_c   1.000
_cell.angle_alpha   90.00
_cell.angle_beta   90.00
_cell.angle_gamma   90.00
#
_symmetry.space_group_name_H-M   'P 1'
#
loop_
_entity.id
_entity.type
_entity.pdbx_description
1 polymer ?
#
loop_
_entity_poly.entity_id
_entity_poly.type
_entity_poly.pdbx_seq_one_letter_code
_entity_poly.pdbx_strand_id
1 'polypeptide(L)' 'MDSNLLQELVDLLKWIKSIGCKWIYTRKRNTDGKVETYKAILVAKGYTQKQ' A
#
# COMPACT_ATOMS: atom_id res chain seq x y z
N MET A 1 -4.17 -22.64 -10.07
CA MET A 1 -4.28 -21.25 -10.53
C MET A 1 -4.95 -20.50 -9.41
N ASP A 2 -4.12 -19.94 -8.53
CA ASP A 2 -4.51 -19.35 -7.26
C ASP A 2 -5.39 -18.12 -7.52
N SER A 3 -6.70 -18.37 -7.52
CA SER A 3 -7.77 -17.38 -7.49
C SER A 3 -7.61 -16.56 -6.21
N ASN A 4 -6.77 -15.52 -6.28
CA ASN A 4 -6.65 -14.52 -5.23
C ASN A 4 -7.95 -13.72 -5.20
N LEU A 5 -8.85 -14.22 -4.36
CA LEU A 5 -10.19 -13.77 -4.00
C LEU A 5 -10.19 -12.36 -3.37
N LEU A 6 -9.80 -11.32 -4.10
CA LEU A 6 -9.85 -9.92 -3.60
C LEU A 6 -10.19 -8.91 -4.71
N GLN A 7 -11.15 -9.22 -5.57
CA GLN A 7 -11.63 -8.27 -6.59
C GLN A 7 -13.14 -7.99 -6.50
N GLU A 8 -13.74 -8.19 -5.34
CA GLU A 8 -15.15 -7.87 -5.06
C GLU A 8 -15.24 -6.68 -4.09
N LEU A 9 -14.41 -5.65 -4.32
CA LEU A 9 -14.37 -4.46 -3.45
C LEU A 9 -15.41 -3.43 -3.91
N VAL A 10 -16.70 -3.82 -3.91
CA VAL A 10 -17.86 -3.02 -4.31
C VAL A 10 -17.80 -2.59 -5.79
N ASP A 11 -18.92 -2.73 -6.51
CA ASP A 11 -19.04 -2.14 -7.85
C ASP A 11 -18.70 -0.65 -7.77
N LEU A 12 -17.52 -0.31 -8.28
CA LEU A 12 -17.05 1.05 -8.36
C LEU A 12 -18.11 1.81 -9.16
N LEU A 13 -18.79 2.78 -8.53
CA LEU A 13 -19.77 3.61 -9.22
C LEU A 13 -19.12 4.08 -10.52
N LYS A 14 -19.81 3.82 -11.64
CA LYS A 14 -19.27 3.89 -13.01
C LYS A 14 -18.43 5.15 -13.26
N TRP A 15 -18.74 6.26 -12.59
CA TRP A 15 -18.08 7.58 -12.70
C TRP A 15 -16.96 7.88 -11.70
N ILE A 16 -16.62 6.96 -10.79
CA ILE A 16 -15.52 7.13 -9.83
C ILE A 16 -14.24 6.56 -10.44
N LYS A 17 -13.18 7.37 -10.50
CA LYS A 17 -11.86 6.91 -10.93
C LYS A 17 -11.16 6.24 -9.75
N SER A 18 -10.97 4.93 -9.80
CA SER A 18 -10.17 4.21 -8.79
C SER A 18 -8.73 4.70 -8.81
N ILE A 19 -8.20 5.06 -7.64
CA ILE A 19 -6.76 5.31 -7.47
C ILE A 19 -6.13 3.99 -7.08
N GLY A 20 -5.15 3.52 -7.86
CA GLY A 20 -4.38 2.36 -7.47
C GLY A 20 -3.61 2.64 -6.18
N CYS A 21 -3.46 1.66 -5.30
CA CYS A 21 -2.65 1.80 -4.09
C CYS A 21 -1.50 0.77 -4.09
N LYS A 22 -0.43 1.05 -3.34
CA LYS A 22 0.65 0.11 -3.08
C LYS A 22 0.95 0.03 -1.59
N TRP A 23 1.30 -1.16 -1.13
CA TRP A 23 1.82 -1.36 0.22
C TRP A 23 3.33 -1.16 0.25
N ILE A 24 3.82 -0.41 1.22
CA ILE A 24 5.23 -0.26 1.52
C ILE A 24 5.48 -0.90 2.89
N TYR A 25 6.36 -1.89 2.91
CA TYR A 25 6.85 -2.49 4.16
C TYR A 25 8.27 -1.99 4.43
N THR A 26 8.46 -1.35 5.57
CA THR A 26 9.76 -0.82 5.98
C THR A 26 10.14 -1.40 7.34
N ARG A 27 11.38 -1.85 7.43
CA ARG A 27 12.00 -2.33 8.66
C ARG A 27 12.96 -1.27 9.17
N LYS A 28 12.64 -0.65 10.30
CA LYS A 28 13.54 0.27 10.99
C LYS A 28 14.50 -0.53 11.87
N ARG A 29 15.79 -0.23 11.77
CA ARG A 29 16.85 -0.83 12.58
C ARG A 29 17.46 0.22 13.49
N ASN A 30 17.86 -0.19 14.70
CA ASN A 30 18.65 0.64 15.59
C ASN A 30 20.11 0.76 15.12
N THR A 31 20.90 1.55 15.85
CA THR A 31 22.36 1.68 15.70
C THR A 31 23.10 0.35 15.78
N ASP A 32 22.57 -0.60 16.56
CA ASP A 32 23.10 -1.97 16.71
C ASP A 32 22.63 -2.94 15.59
N GLY A 33 21.90 -2.44 14.59
CA GLY A 33 21.43 -3.24 13.45
C GLY A 33 20.26 -4.18 13.72
N LYS A 34 19.76 -4.25 14.96
CA LYS A 34 18.54 -4.98 15.33
C LYS A 34 17.30 -4.25 14.86
N VAL A 35 16.26 -5.03 14.55
CA VAL A 35 14.98 -4.48 14.12
C VAL A 35 14.25 -3.88 15.30
N GLU A 36 13.99 -2.59 15.25
CA GLU A 36 13.18 -1.91 16.26
C GLU A 36 11.70 -1.91 15.90
N THR A 37 11.38 -1.71 14.62
CA THR A 37 9.99 -1.53 14.21
C THR A 37 9.76 -2.00 12.79
N TYR A 38 8.68 -2.74 12.62
CA TYR A 38 8.10 -3.04 11.33
C TYR A 38 6.97 -2.05 11.06
N LYS A 39 7.04 -1.36 9.92
CA LYS A 39 6.04 -0.38 9.51
C LYS A 39 5.45 -0.81 8.18
N ALA A 40 4.14 -0.92 8.12
CA ALA A 40 3.39 -1.08 6.88
C ALA A 40 2.64 0.23 6.58
N ILE A 41 2.78 0.76 5.37
CA ILE A 41 2.11 1.98 4.92
C ILE A 41 1.41 1.69 3.60
N LEU A 42 0.14 2.06 3.50
CA LEU A 42 -0.59 2.08 2.25
C LEU A 42 -0.41 3.45 1.58
N VAL A 43 0.02 3.47 0.33
CA VAL A 43 0.27 4.71 -0.43
C VAL A 43 -0.49 4.69 -1.74
N ALA A 44 -1.17 5.80 -2.05
CA ALA A 44 -1.79 6.01 -3.35
C ALA A 44 -0.72 6.03 -4.47
N LYS A 45 -0.90 5.20 -5.49
CA LYS A 45 -0.04 5.11 -6.68
C LYS A 45 -0.26 6.36 -7.53
N GLY A 46 0.80 7.14 -7.73
CA GLY A 46 0.80 8.33 -8.59
C GLY A 46 0.67 9.67 -7.87
N TYR A 47 0.56 9.69 -6.53
CA TYR A 47 0.66 10.94 -5.77
C TYR A 47 2.14 11.25 -5.48
N THR A 48 2.77 12.06 -6.33
CA THR A 48 4.00 12.77 -5.95
C THR A 48 3.60 13.97 -5.12
N GLN A 49 3.84 13.92 -3.81
CA GLN A 49 3.74 15.09 -2.94
C GLN A 49 4.72 16.14 -3.47
N LYS A 50 4.21 17.14 -4.21
CA LYS A 50 4.97 18.34 -4.52
C LYS A 50 4.87 19.26 -3.31
N GLN A 51 6.02 19.79 -2.92
CA GLN A 51 6.21 20.72 -1.80
C GLN A 51 5.49 22.04 -2.05
#